data_AF-A0A4R3I1P0-F1
#
_entry.id   AF-A0A4R3I1P0-F1
#
_cell.length_a   1.000
_cell.length_b   1.000
_cell.length_c   1.000
_cell.angle_alpha   90.00
_cell.angle_beta   90.00
_cell.angle_gamma   90.00
#
_symmetry.space_group_name_H-M   'P 1'
#
loop_
_entity.id
_entity.type
_entity.pdbx_description
1 polymer ?
#
loop_
_entity_poly.entity_id
_entity_poly.type
_entity_poly.pdbx_seq_one_letter_code
_entity_poly.pdbx_strand_id
1 'polypeptide(L)' 'MDRFSKSKNNYTHTAKLKELMTAPPMTAEQHAAINRKRNELRRKIEEARELKIKDSDLHYLM' A
#
# COMPACT_ATOMS: atom_id res chain seq x y z
N MET A 1 15.91 -14.43 -13.54
CA MET A 1 14.52 -14.05 -13.24
C MET A 1 14.51 -13.37 -11.89
N ASP A 2 14.78 -12.06 -11.89
CA ASP A 2 15.07 -11.30 -10.66
C ASP A 2 13.80 -11.01 -9.86
N ARG A 3 13.69 -11.65 -8.70
CA ARG A 3 12.56 -11.52 -7.75
C ARG A 3 12.53 -10.18 -6.99
N PHE A 4 13.30 -9.18 -7.41
CA PHE A 4 13.46 -7.90 -6.72
C PHE A 4 13.12 -6.67 -7.58
N SER A 5 12.54 -6.84 -8.78
CA SER A 5 12.05 -5.72 -9.61
C SER A 5 10.74 -5.11 -9.09
N LYS A 6 10.75 -4.65 -7.85
CA LYS A 6 9.67 -3.84 -7.28
C LYS A 6 10.26 -2.63 -6.56
N SER A 7 11.22 -1.97 -7.19
CA SER A 7 11.45 -0.54 -6.97
C SER A 7 10.23 0.21 -7.52
N LYS A 8 9.10 0.12 -6.82
CA LYS A 8 7.94 0.98 -7.04
C LYS A 8 8.40 2.42 -6.84
N ASN A 9 8.82 3.07 -7.91
CA ASN A 9 8.84 4.51 -8.15
C ASN A 9 8.88 5.40 -6.88
N ASN A 10 9.92 5.29 -6.05
CA ASN A 10 10.16 6.32 -5.02
C ASN A 10 10.58 7.65 -5.66
N TYR A 11 11.01 7.62 -6.93
CA TYR A 11 11.41 8.79 -7.72
C TYR A 11 10.27 9.78 -8.02
N THR A 12 9.00 9.37 -7.89
CA THR A 12 7.85 10.26 -8.13
C THR A 12 7.45 11.08 -6.90
N HIS A 13 8.09 10.89 -5.76
CA HIS A 13 7.77 11.58 -4.50
C HIS A 13 8.97 12.39 -4.00
N THR A 14 9.44 13.32 -4.82
CA THR A 14 10.56 14.20 -4.52
C THR A 14 10.07 15.56 -4.03
N ALA A 15 9.78 15.68 -2.74
CA ALA A 15 9.62 16.99 -2.10
C ALA A 15 10.99 17.67 -2.01
N LYS A 16 11.08 18.97 -2.29
CA LYS A 16 12.34 19.71 -2.11
C LYS A 16 12.64 19.85 -0.62
N LEU A 17 13.92 19.89 -0.23
CA LEU A 17 14.31 20.02 1.18
C LEU A 17 13.64 21.22 1.87
N LYS A 18 13.57 22.37 1.16
CA LYS A 18 12.87 23.56 1.67
C LYS A 18 11.42 23.26 2.04
N GLU A 19 10.69 22.53 1.19
CA GLU A 19 9.29 22.19 1.41
C GLU A 19 9.13 21.25 2.62
N LEU A 20 10.04 20.29 2.80
CA LEU A 20 10.05 19.40 3.96
C LEU A 20 10.30 20.14 5.28
N MET A 21 11.15 21.17 5.25
CA MET A 21 11.52 21.94 6.45
C MET A 21 10.48 23.00 6.84
N THR A 22 9.67 23.46 5.88
CA THR A 22 8.68 24.53 6.10
C THR A 22 7.23 24.04 6.04
N ALA A 23 7.00 22.76 5.79
CA ALA A 23 5.65 22.22 5.76
C ALA A 23 5.01 22.30 7.16
N PRO A 24 3.75 22.75 7.27
CA PRO A 24 3.04 22.72 8.54
C PRO A 24 2.81 21.27 8.99
N PRO A 25 2.65 21.04 10.30
CA PRO A 25 2.27 19.72 10.80
C PRO A 25 0.91 19.33 10.20
N MET A 26 0.79 18.04 9.88
CA MET A 26 -0.41 17.48 9.28
C MET A 26 -1.60 17.56 10.25
N THR A 27 -2.79 17.86 9.73
CA THR A 27 -4.00 17.93 10.55
C THR A 27 -4.53 16.54 10.91
N ALA A 28 -5.30 16.43 11.99
CA ALA A 28 -5.91 15.16 12.40
C ALA A 28 -6.78 14.53 11.28
N GLU A 29 -7.48 15.37 10.50
CA GLU A 29 -8.27 14.93 9.35
C GLU A 29 -7.41 14.34 8.23
N GLN A 30 -6.28 14.99 7.91
CA GLN A 30 -5.32 14.50 6.92
C GLN A 30 -4.71 13.16 7.35
N HIS A 31 -4.37 13.01 8.64
CA HIS A 31 -3.93 11.74 9.21
C HIS A 31 -5.00 10.64 9.06
N ALA A 32 -6.27 10.95 9.38
CA ALA A 32 -7.37 10.02 9.24
C ALA A 32 -7.56 9.57 7.78
N ALA A 33 -7.49 10.49 6.82
CA ALA A 33 -7.60 10.19 5.39
C ALA A 33 -6.49 9.24 4.91
N ILE A 34 -5.24 9.47 5.33
CA ILE A 34 -4.11 8.59 5.01
C ILE A 34 -4.34 7.18 5.59
N ASN A 35 -4.82 7.10 6.83
CA ASN A 35 -5.08 5.82 7.48
C ASN A 35 -6.21 5.04 6.80
N ARG A 36 -7.30 5.71 6.39
CA ARG A 36 -8.37 5.10 5.59
C ARG A 36 -7.81 4.50 4.29
N LYS A 37 -7.03 5.27 3.53
CA LYS A 37 -6.39 4.79 2.29
C LYS A 37 -5.47 3.58 2.54
N ARG A 38 -4.69 3.58 3.62
CA ARG A 38 -3.84 2.45 4.01
C ARG A 38 -4.66 1.21 4.35
N ASN A 39 -5.75 1.37 5.09
CA ASN A 39 -6.62 0.26 5.46
C ASN A 39 -7.31 -0.36 4.25
N GLU A 40 -7.79 0.46 3.31
CA GLU A 40 -8.35 -0.02 2.04
C GLU A 40 -7.35 -0.85 1.24
N LEU A 41 -6.10 -0.38 1.14
CA LEU A 41 -5.04 -1.13 0.45
C LEU A 41 -4.74 -2.47 1.14
N ARG A 42 -4.72 -2.51 2.48
CA ARG A 42 -4.53 -3.76 3.23
C ARG A 42 -5.67 -4.73 2.97
N ARG A 43 -6.92 -4.27 3.05
CA ARG A 43 -8.12 -5.09 2.76
C ARG A 43 -8.07 -5.70 1.37
N LYS A 44 -7.77 -4.91 0.33
CA LYS A 44 -7.64 -5.42 -1.04
C LYS A 44 -6.57 -6.51 -1.18
N ILE A 45 -5.47 -6.39 -0.45
CA ILE A 45 -4.40 -7.39 -0.47
C ILE A 45 -4.83 -8.66 0.26
N GLU A 46 -5.52 -8.53 1.40
CA GLU A 46 -6.05 -9.66 2.17
C GLU A 46 -7.14 -10.40 1.38
N GLU A 47 -8.12 -9.70 0.82
CA GLU A 47 -9.15 -10.27 -0.07
C GLU A 47 -8.51 -11.03 -1.24
N ALA A 48 -7.49 -10.46 -1.88
CA ALA A 48 -6.77 -11.14 -2.96
C ALA A 48 -5.97 -12.37 -2.48
N ARG A 49 -5.50 -12.40 -1.24
CA ARG A 49 -4.86 -13.59 -0.65
C ARG A 49 -5.88 -14.66 -0.32
N GLU A 50 -7.00 -14.29 0.28
CA GLU A 50 -8.09 -15.21 0.60
C GLU A 50 -8.66 -15.88 -0.66
N LEU A 51 -8.84 -15.13 -1.75
CA LEU A 51 -9.26 -15.69 -3.03
C LEU A 51 -8.28 -16.75 -3.54
N LYS A 52 -6.97 -16.48 -3.48
CA LYS A 52 -5.95 -17.46 -3.89
C LYS A 52 -5.92 -18.71 -3.03
N ILE A 53 -6.15 -18.56 -1.72
CA ILE A 53 -6.23 -19.70 -0.80
C ILE A 53 -7.48 -20.53 -1.10
N LYS A 54 -8.64 -19.88 -1.27
CA LYS A 54 -9.88 -20.58 -1.65
C LYS A 54 -9.75 -21.33 -2.97
N ASP A 55 -9.14 -20.72 -3.99
CA ASP A 55 -8.90 -21.38 -5.28
C ASP A 55 -7.95 -22.59 -5.13
N SER A 56 -6.93 -22.48 -4.27
CA SER A 56 -5.99 -23.58 -3.98
C SER A 56 -6.64 -24.70 -3.18
N ASP A 57 -7.44 -24.37 -2.16
CA ASP A 57 -8.14 -25.35 -1.32
C ASP A 57 -9.23 -26.08 -2.11
N LEU A 58 -9.92 -25.38 -3.02
CA LEU A 58 -10.90 -26.00 -3.93
C LEU A 58 -10.24 -27.00 -4.89
N HIS A 59 -9.00 -26.74 -5.31
CA HIS A 59 -8.24 -27.65 -6.17
C HIS A 59 -7.75 -28.91 -5.44
N TYR A 60 -7.57 -28.87 -4.12
CA TYR A 60 -7.13 -30.02 -3.33
C TYR A 60 -8.29 -30.98 -2.97
N LEU A 61 -9.53 -30.52 -3.09
CA LEU A 61 -10.74 -31.26 -2.77
C LEU A 61 -11.42 -31.95 -3.97
N MET A 62 -10.83 -31.84 -5.18
CA MET A 62 -11.37 -32.39 -6.44
C MET A 62 -10.36 -33.35 -7.08
#